data_AF-A0A8J6UNF9-F1
#
_entry.id   AF-A0A8J6UNF9-F1
#
_cell.length_a   1.000
_cell.length_b   1.000
_cell.length_c   1.000
_cell.angle_alpha   90.00
_cell.angle_beta   90.00
_cell.angle_gamma   90.00
#
_symmetry.space_group_name_H-M   'P 1'
#
loop_
_entity.id
_entity.type
_entity.pdbx_description
1 polymer ?
#
loop_
_entity_poly.entity_id
_entity_poly.type
_entity_poly.pdbx_seq_one_letter_code
_entity_poly.pdbx_strand_id
1 'polypeptide(L)'
;MNHDARIKQIVEVAYDRLCGKITGQRIEVSNEASLQLQFAAILKTLGELYEETPDERFNIELEKNVRLSGRTFAKSRTEKAKIDIWFSLENVKSGEKHSCAIELKYFKKENHREPNNRYDVFKDLNNLERYGDFVDVGFLLVATDHPHYIKHQNFSKDTKDFDFREGRSYRTGTELVYRTQNPYGPPITLKGNYDFAWRAVETGLSFMFIPVEPCE
;
A
#
# COMPACT_ATOMS: atom_id res chain seq x y z
N MET A 1 -13.28 17.91 -12.11
CA MET A 1 -13.07 16.44 -12.02
C MET A 1 -13.91 15.93 -10.85
N ASN A 2 -14.51 14.73 -10.90
CA ASN A 2 -15.26 14.23 -9.74
C ASN A 2 -14.32 13.87 -8.56
N HIS A 3 -14.85 13.64 -7.36
CA HIS A 3 -14.03 13.34 -6.17
C HIS A 3 -13.21 12.06 -6.32
N ASP A 4 -13.79 10.98 -6.86
CA ASP A 4 -13.07 9.72 -7.13
C ASP A 4 -11.79 9.94 -7.95
N ALA A 5 -11.92 10.59 -9.12
CA ALA A 5 -10.77 10.85 -9.97
C ALA A 5 -9.76 11.82 -9.33
N ARG A 6 -10.23 12.79 -8.52
CA ARG A 6 -9.35 13.68 -7.76
C ARG A 6 -8.54 12.94 -6.70
N ILE A 7 -9.14 11.99 -5.98
CA ILE A 7 -8.42 11.17 -5.00
C ILE A 7 -7.30 10.38 -5.66
N LYS A 8 -7.58 9.70 -6.78
CA LYS A 8 -6.57 8.96 -7.54
C LYS A 8 -5.43 9.89 -7.98
N GLN A 9 -5.78 11.07 -8.51
CA GLN A 9 -4.80 12.08 -8.92
C GLN A 9 -3.95 12.61 -7.76
N ILE A 10 -4.55 12.86 -6.59
CA ILE A 10 -3.83 13.29 -5.38
C ILE A 10 -2.75 12.27 -5.02
N VAL A 11 -3.08 10.97 -5.02
CA VAL A 11 -2.11 9.93 -4.66
C VAL A 11 -0.99 9.81 -5.69
N GLU A 12 -1.32 9.79 -6.98
CA GLU A 12 -0.34 9.69 -8.07
C GLU A 12 0.65 10.86 -8.02
N VAL A 13 0.14 12.09 -7.89
CA VAL A 13 0.98 13.28 -7.78
C VAL A 13 1.80 13.25 -6.48
N ALA A 14 1.20 12.83 -5.37
CA ALA A 14 1.90 12.73 -4.09
C ALA A 14 3.06 11.73 -4.15
N TYR A 15 2.85 10.56 -4.76
CA TYR A 15 3.88 9.54 -4.95
C TYR A 15 5.02 10.07 -5.81
N ASP A 16 4.70 10.73 -6.93
CA ASP A 16 5.72 11.34 -7.79
C ASP A 16 6.52 12.44 -7.08
N ARG A 17 5.85 13.26 -6.27
CA ARG A 17 6.54 14.29 -5.47
C ARG A 17 7.38 13.68 -4.37
N LEU A 18 6.93 12.60 -3.73
CA LEU A 18 7.71 11.85 -2.74
C LEU A 18 9.00 11.32 -3.37
N CYS A 19 8.90 10.56 -4.46
CA CYS A 19 10.08 10.05 -5.18
C CYS A 19 11.01 11.19 -5.61
N GLY A 20 10.47 12.26 -6.21
CA GLY A 20 11.27 13.40 -6.65
C GLY A 20 12.00 14.11 -5.51
N LYS A 21 11.35 14.28 -4.34
CA LYS A 21 11.98 14.88 -3.15
C LYS A 21 13.06 13.99 -2.55
N ILE A 22 12.88 12.67 -2.55
CA ILE A 22 13.90 11.71 -2.10
C ILE A 22 15.09 11.71 -3.06
N THR A 23 14.86 11.63 -4.37
CA THR A 23 15.92 11.74 -5.39
C THR A 23 16.71 13.03 -5.24
N GLY A 24 16.02 14.17 -5.11
CA GLY A 24 16.65 15.47 -4.88
C GLY A 24 17.21 15.68 -3.48
N GLN A 25 17.23 14.63 -2.63
CA GLN A 25 17.74 14.65 -1.24
C GLN A 25 17.14 15.78 -0.39
N ARG A 26 15.90 16.19 -0.72
CA ARG A 26 15.15 17.21 0.03
C ARG A 26 14.48 16.62 1.26
N ILE A 27 14.21 15.32 1.24
CA ILE A 27 13.71 14.54 2.36
C ILE A 27 14.47 13.22 2.41
N GLU A 28 14.72 12.74 3.62
CA GLU A 28 15.30 11.43 3.88
C GLU A 28 14.24 10.55 4.50
N VAL A 29 14.13 9.31 4.00
CA VAL A 29 13.30 8.26 4.60
C VAL A 29 14.21 7.11 4.96
N SER A 30 14.21 6.73 6.23
CA SER A 30 15.11 5.71 6.76
C SER A 30 14.38 4.51 7.36
N ASN A 31 13.04 4.57 7.43
CA ASN A 31 12.17 3.49 7.90
C ASN A 31 10.71 3.76 7.51
N GLU A 32 9.82 2.80 7.80
CA GLU A 32 8.40 2.87 7.48
C GLU A 32 7.69 4.08 8.11
N ALA A 33 7.98 4.41 9.37
CA ALA A 33 7.38 5.57 10.04
C ALA A 33 7.80 6.90 9.39
N SER A 34 9.07 7.04 9.00
CA SER A 34 9.53 8.22 8.26
C SER A 34 8.92 8.30 6.86
N LEU A 35 8.73 7.17 6.19
CA LEU A 35 8.05 7.09 4.90
C LEU A 35 6.58 7.53 5.03
N GLN A 36 5.88 7.00 6.03
CA GLN A 36 4.49 7.35 6.34
C GLN A 36 4.34 8.85 6.62
N LEU A 37 5.19 9.40 7.49
CA LEU A 37 5.17 10.82 7.84
C LEU A 37 5.36 11.71 6.60
N GLN A 38 6.38 11.44 5.80
CA GLN A 38 6.67 12.27 4.62
C GLN A 38 5.58 12.15 3.56
N PHE A 39 5.07 10.93 3.32
CA PHE A 39 4.05 10.72 2.31
C PHE A 39 2.71 11.34 2.73
N ALA A 40 2.30 11.16 3.99
CA ALA A 40 1.09 11.75 4.53
C ALA A 40 1.13 13.29 4.52
N ALA A 41 2.28 13.89 4.81
CA ALA A 41 2.44 15.35 4.71
C ALA A 41 2.22 15.85 3.29
N ILE A 42 2.78 15.17 2.27
CA ILE A 42 2.57 15.51 0.87
C ILE A 42 1.11 15.33 0.46
N LEU A 43 0.49 14.21 0.84
CA LEU A 43 -0.93 13.92 0.58
C LEU A 43 -1.83 14.98 1.20
N LYS A 44 -1.57 15.40 2.44
CA LYS A 44 -2.35 16.44 3.12
C LYS A 44 -2.28 17.77 2.39
N THR A 45 -1.07 18.22 2.03
CA THR A 45 -0.91 19.47 1.27
C THR A 45 -1.62 19.41 -0.07
N LEU A 46 -1.47 18.32 -0.83
CA LEU A 46 -2.15 18.18 -2.12
C LEU A 46 -3.66 18.08 -1.96
N GLY A 47 -4.13 17.31 -0.98
CA GLY A 47 -5.55 17.15 -0.70
C GLY A 47 -6.27 18.48 -0.45
N GLU A 48 -5.68 19.34 0.38
CA GLU A 48 -6.21 20.69 0.66
C GLU A 48 -6.18 21.59 -0.59
N LEU A 49 -5.17 21.45 -1.46
CA LEU A 49 -5.12 22.19 -2.72
C LEU A 49 -6.17 21.74 -3.75
N TYR A 50 -6.73 20.53 -3.59
CA TYR A 50 -7.74 19.96 -4.47
C TYR A 50 -9.18 20.21 -3.98
N GLU A 51 -9.35 20.88 -2.83
CA GLU A 51 -10.62 21.46 -2.40
C GLU A 51 -10.96 22.66 -3.31
N GLU A 52 -12.01 22.55 -4.11
CA GLU A 52 -12.40 23.55 -5.11
C GLU A 52 -13.58 24.41 -4.65
N THR A 53 -14.35 23.95 -3.66
CA THR A 53 -15.55 24.66 -3.19
C THR A 53 -15.55 24.85 -1.67
N PRO A 54 -16.28 25.86 -1.13
CA PRO A 54 -16.38 26.08 0.31
C PRO A 54 -16.99 24.91 1.11
N ASP A 55 -17.67 23.99 0.43
CA ASP A 55 -18.32 22.82 1.03
C ASP A 55 -17.43 21.57 0.99
N GLU A 56 -16.27 21.62 0.33
CA GLU A 56 -15.35 20.48 0.23
C GLU A 56 -14.38 20.41 1.41
N ARG A 57 -14.17 19.20 1.94
CA ARG A 57 -13.24 18.94 3.05
C ARG A 57 -12.32 17.76 2.72
N PHE A 58 -11.02 17.96 2.90
CA PHE A 58 -10.01 16.92 2.85
C PHE A 58 -9.57 16.49 4.25
N ASN A 59 -9.88 15.24 4.58
CA ASN A 59 -9.56 14.64 5.87
C ASN A 59 -8.47 13.57 5.70
N ILE A 60 -7.50 13.54 6.59
CA ILE A 60 -6.46 12.50 6.62
C ILE A 60 -6.31 11.99 8.05
N GLU A 61 -6.14 10.68 8.20
CA GLU A 61 -5.93 9.99 9.46
C GLU A 61 -4.82 8.96 9.25
N LEU A 62 -3.78 9.06 10.07
CA LEU A 62 -2.76 8.02 10.15
C LEU A 62 -3.25 6.90 11.04
N GLU A 63 -2.82 5.67 10.75
CA GLU A 63 -2.97 4.58 11.70
C GLU A 63 -4.45 4.32 12.07
N LYS A 64 -5.35 4.51 11.10
CA LYS A 64 -6.81 4.47 11.27
C LYS A 64 -7.28 3.06 11.59
N ASN A 65 -7.97 2.91 12.72
CA ASN A 65 -8.57 1.63 13.08
C ASN A 65 -9.86 1.40 12.27
N VAL A 66 -9.94 0.28 11.57
CA VAL A 66 -11.15 -0.18 10.88
C VAL A 66 -11.63 -1.50 11.44
N ARG A 67 -12.96 -1.72 11.40
CA ARG A 67 -13.57 -2.94 11.93
C ARG A 67 -14.53 -3.53 10.91
N LEU A 68 -14.21 -4.71 10.37
CA LEU A 68 -15.11 -5.46 9.47
C LEU A 68 -16.36 -5.89 10.25
N SER A 69 -17.54 -5.52 9.76
CA SER A 69 -18.80 -5.98 10.33
C SER A 69 -19.05 -7.44 9.94
N GLY A 70 -18.93 -8.37 10.90
CA GLY A 70 -19.29 -9.78 10.72
C GLY A 70 -18.31 -10.62 9.88
N ARG A 71 -17.13 -10.08 9.53
CA ARG A 71 -16.05 -10.81 8.84
C ARG A 71 -14.75 -10.63 9.61
N THR A 72 -13.86 -11.63 9.55
CA THR A 72 -12.53 -11.54 10.19
C THR A 72 -11.45 -11.26 9.15
N PHE A 73 -10.49 -10.40 9.49
CA PHE A 73 -9.26 -10.27 8.70
C PHE A 73 -8.40 -11.52 8.87
N ALA A 74 -7.84 -12.03 7.77
CA ALA A 74 -6.95 -13.19 7.78
C ALA A 74 -5.73 -13.01 8.71
N LYS A 75 -5.41 -11.74 9.04
CA LYS A 75 -4.26 -11.28 9.85
C LYS A 75 -4.31 -11.65 11.33
N SER A 76 -5.49 -11.78 11.95
CA SER A 76 -5.55 -11.83 13.43
C SER A 76 -6.70 -12.67 14.00
N ARG A 77 -7.58 -13.23 13.15
CA ARG A 77 -8.90 -13.72 13.56
C ARG A 77 -9.73 -12.65 14.29
N THR A 78 -9.35 -11.38 14.15
CA THR A 78 -10.11 -10.25 14.69
C THR A 78 -10.75 -9.48 13.56
N GLU A 79 -11.83 -8.79 13.90
CA GLU A 79 -12.51 -7.87 13.01
C GLU A 79 -11.71 -6.57 12.76
N LYS A 80 -10.59 -6.36 13.46
CA LYS A 80 -9.83 -5.09 13.43
C LYS A 80 -8.65 -5.15 12.47
N ALA A 81 -8.54 -4.14 11.62
CA ALA A 81 -7.33 -3.79 10.89
C ALA A 81 -6.97 -2.33 11.14
N LYS A 82 -5.76 -1.96 10.73
CA LYS A 82 -5.22 -0.63 10.91
C LYS A 82 -4.64 -0.20 9.58
N ILE A 83 -5.17 0.86 9.02
CA ILE A 83 -4.72 1.43 7.74
C ILE A 83 -3.60 2.41 8.05
N ASP A 84 -2.45 2.27 7.39
CA ASP A 84 -1.30 3.14 7.64
C ASP A 84 -1.62 4.60 7.33
N ILE A 85 -2.22 4.87 6.17
CA ILE A 85 -2.74 6.20 5.82
C ILE A 85 -4.14 6.04 5.24
N TRP A 86 -5.12 6.69 5.86
CA TRP A 86 -6.46 6.84 5.32
C TRP A 86 -6.74 8.31 5.05
N PHE A 87 -7.41 8.61 3.95
CA PHE A 87 -7.91 9.97 3.72
C PHE A 87 -9.22 9.96 2.93
N SER A 88 -9.92 11.10 2.93
CA SER A 88 -11.14 11.29 2.16
C SER A 88 -11.28 12.71 1.64
N LEU A 89 -11.95 12.85 0.49
CA LEU A 89 -12.49 14.10 -0.01
C LEU A 89 -14.01 14.02 0.06
N GLU A 90 -14.63 14.95 0.78
CA GLU A 90 -16.08 14.97 0.97
C GLU A 90 -16.67 16.34 0.64
N ASN A 91 -17.91 16.38 0.18
CA ASN A 91 -18.72 17.59 0.13
C ASN A 91 -19.76 17.53 1.26
N VAL A 92 -19.60 18.39 2.26
CA VAL A 92 -20.40 18.35 3.49
C VAL A 92 -21.88 18.72 3.26
N LYS A 93 -22.18 19.39 2.14
CA LYS A 93 -23.54 19.82 1.79
C LYS A 93 -24.31 18.72 1.03
N SER A 94 -23.66 18.04 0.09
CA SER A 94 -24.28 16.93 -0.66
C SER A 94 -24.21 15.59 0.09
N GLY A 95 -23.27 15.45 1.03
CA GLY A 95 -22.96 14.18 1.69
C GLY A 95 -22.13 13.22 0.82
N GLU A 96 -21.68 13.66 -0.36
CA GLU A 96 -20.74 12.89 -1.19
C GLU A 96 -19.41 12.74 -0.44
N LYS A 97 -18.88 11.52 -0.42
CA LYS A 97 -17.58 11.21 0.17
C LYS A 97 -16.92 10.10 -0.62
N HIS A 98 -15.66 10.33 -0.96
CA HIS A 98 -14.78 9.31 -1.51
C HIS A 98 -13.55 9.21 -0.61
N SER A 99 -12.98 8.03 -0.51
CA SER A 99 -11.96 7.70 0.47
C SER A 99 -10.95 6.70 -0.04
N CYS A 100 -9.74 6.80 0.50
CA CYS A 100 -8.59 6.06 0.07
C CYS A 100 -7.88 5.41 1.26
N ALA A 101 -7.44 4.18 1.10
CA ALA A 101 -6.51 3.50 1.99
C ALA A 101 -5.14 3.38 1.33
N ILE A 102 -4.07 3.58 2.10
CA ILE A 102 -2.71 3.26 1.66
C ILE A 102 -2.07 2.40 2.75
N GLU A 103 -1.54 1.24 2.33
CA GLU A 103 -0.66 0.39 3.13
C GLU A 103 0.79 0.62 2.70
N LEU A 104 1.70 0.60 3.67
CA LEU A 104 3.12 0.89 3.50
C LEU A 104 3.96 -0.31 3.93
N LYS A 105 5.07 -0.52 3.21
CA LYS A 105 6.16 -1.39 3.66
C LYS A 105 7.51 -0.74 3.45
N TYR A 106 8.38 -0.82 4.45
CA TYR A 106 9.79 -0.44 4.29
C TYR A 106 10.72 -1.60 4.64
N PHE A 107 11.36 -2.19 3.63
CA PHE A 107 12.28 -3.30 3.81
C PHE A 107 13.74 -2.84 3.77
N LYS A 108 14.40 -2.93 4.92
CA LYS A 108 15.83 -2.75 5.01
C LYS A 108 16.60 -4.03 4.82
N LYS A 109 17.75 -3.93 4.14
CA LYS A 109 18.72 -5.01 4.00
C LYS A 109 19.26 -5.49 5.34
N GLU A 110 19.51 -4.57 6.27
CA GLU A 110 20.04 -4.87 7.61
C GLU A 110 19.08 -5.69 8.49
N ASN A 111 17.77 -5.67 8.21
CA ASN A 111 16.78 -6.32 9.06
C ASN A 111 16.68 -7.84 8.84
N HIS A 112 17.22 -8.38 7.74
CA HIS A 112 17.27 -9.83 7.44
C HIS A 112 15.95 -10.61 7.65
N ARG A 113 14.79 -10.02 7.32
CA ARG A 113 13.46 -10.62 7.55
C ARG A 113 12.91 -11.46 6.39
N GLU A 114 13.75 -11.81 5.42
CA GLU A 114 13.38 -12.78 4.40
C GLU A 114 13.16 -14.18 5.01
N PRO A 115 12.15 -14.95 4.56
CA PRO A 115 11.21 -14.68 3.45
C PRO A 115 9.91 -13.97 3.87
N ASN A 116 9.75 -13.68 5.17
CA ASN A 116 8.47 -13.26 5.77
C ASN A 116 8.00 -11.89 5.28
N ASN A 117 8.93 -10.97 5.01
CA ASN A 117 8.60 -9.68 4.40
C ASN A 117 7.86 -9.85 3.07
N ARG A 118 8.19 -10.89 2.28
CA ARG A 118 7.50 -11.09 1.02
C ARG A 118 6.04 -11.47 1.21
N TYR A 119 5.74 -12.29 2.20
CA TYR A 119 4.38 -12.63 2.56
C TYR A 119 3.58 -11.42 3.05
N ASP A 120 4.20 -10.56 3.84
CA ASP A 120 3.54 -9.37 4.38
C ASP A 120 3.07 -8.40 3.26
N VAL A 121 3.75 -8.35 2.11
CA VAL A 121 3.28 -7.61 0.91
C VAL A 121 1.94 -8.14 0.41
N PHE A 122 1.83 -9.45 0.18
CA PHE A 122 0.59 -10.06 -0.32
C PHE A 122 -0.53 -10.02 0.71
N LYS A 123 -0.17 -10.08 1.99
CA LYS A 123 -1.12 -9.90 3.10
C LYS A 123 -1.73 -8.50 3.09
N ASP A 124 -0.94 -7.46 2.83
CA ASP A 124 -1.46 -6.10 2.77
C ASP A 124 -2.26 -5.84 1.48
N LEU A 125 -1.88 -6.43 0.34
CA LEU A 125 -2.76 -6.48 -0.84
C LEU A 125 -4.12 -7.12 -0.50
N ASN A 126 -4.11 -8.24 0.23
CA ASN A 126 -5.36 -8.90 0.63
C ASN A 126 -6.19 -8.07 1.61
N ASN A 127 -5.55 -7.27 2.47
CA ASN A 127 -6.28 -6.36 3.35
C ASN A 127 -6.91 -5.21 2.56
N LEU A 128 -6.16 -4.58 1.65
CA LEU A 128 -6.66 -3.52 0.76
C LEU A 128 -7.87 -3.98 -0.05
N GLU A 129 -7.82 -5.19 -0.62
CA GLU A 129 -8.96 -5.79 -1.33
C GLU A 129 -10.21 -5.97 -0.45
N ARG A 130 -10.06 -6.04 0.87
CA ARG A 130 -11.16 -6.24 1.82
C ARG A 130 -11.65 -4.94 2.44
N TYR A 131 -11.03 -3.80 2.13
CA TYR A 131 -11.43 -2.52 2.69
C TYR A 131 -12.58 -1.86 1.92
N GLY A 132 -13.28 -2.57 1.02
CA GLY A 132 -14.40 -2.01 0.24
C GLY A 132 -15.54 -1.44 1.09
N ASP A 133 -15.70 -1.92 2.33
CA ASP A 133 -16.66 -1.36 3.29
C ASP A 133 -16.23 0.02 3.85
N PHE A 134 -14.98 0.45 3.65
CA PHE A 134 -14.38 1.63 4.29
C PHE A 134 -13.78 2.63 3.31
N VAL A 135 -13.37 2.18 2.13
CA VAL A 135 -12.68 2.98 1.12
C VAL A 135 -13.09 2.60 -0.29
N ASP A 136 -13.03 3.58 -1.17
CA ASP A 136 -13.38 3.46 -2.60
C ASP A 136 -12.16 3.06 -3.44
N VAL A 137 -10.94 3.36 -2.97
CA VAL A 137 -9.68 3.00 -3.62
C VAL A 137 -8.59 2.65 -2.61
N GLY A 138 -7.70 1.74 -2.98
CA GLY A 138 -6.55 1.33 -2.18
C GLY A 138 -5.23 1.52 -2.92
N PHE A 139 -4.13 1.71 -2.19
CA PHE A 139 -2.78 1.65 -2.75
C PHE A 139 -1.82 0.92 -1.83
N LEU A 140 -0.89 0.16 -2.39
CA LEU A 140 0.26 -0.38 -1.68
C LEU A 140 1.53 0.33 -2.11
N LEU A 141 2.29 0.87 -1.17
CA LEU A 141 3.63 1.42 -1.40
C LEU A 141 4.69 0.61 -0.64
N VAL A 142 5.56 -0.06 -1.39
CA VAL A 142 6.71 -0.79 -0.83
C VAL A 142 8.00 -0.04 -1.17
N ALA A 143 8.79 0.31 -0.16
CA ALA A 143 10.13 0.87 -0.30
C ALA A 143 11.19 -0.14 0.15
N THR A 144 12.34 -0.19 -0.53
CA THR A 144 13.46 -1.01 -0.09
C THR A 144 14.82 -0.49 -0.55
N ASP A 145 15.85 -0.70 0.28
CA ASP A 145 17.27 -0.57 -0.09
C ASP A 145 17.88 -1.95 -0.46
N HIS A 146 17.07 -3.01 -0.47
CA HIS A 146 17.55 -4.38 -0.59
C HIS A 146 17.24 -4.95 -1.99
N PRO A 147 18.26 -5.14 -2.84
CA PRO A 147 18.04 -5.61 -4.22
C PRO A 147 17.47 -7.03 -4.34
N HIS A 148 17.41 -7.79 -3.25
CA HIS A 148 16.87 -9.14 -3.22
C HIS A 148 15.38 -9.16 -3.60
N TYR A 149 14.62 -8.16 -3.17
CA TYR A 149 13.20 -8.07 -3.51
C TYR A 149 12.93 -7.74 -4.98
N ILE A 150 13.93 -7.20 -5.68
CA ILE A 150 13.76 -6.64 -7.03
C ILE A 150 14.30 -7.60 -8.09
N LYS A 151 15.54 -8.07 -7.91
CA LYS A 151 16.31 -8.77 -8.95
C LYS A 151 16.96 -10.08 -8.50
N HIS A 152 16.54 -10.64 -7.37
CA HIS A 152 17.05 -11.95 -6.97
C HIS A 152 16.73 -13.00 -8.03
N GLN A 153 17.62 -13.97 -8.27
CA GLN A 153 17.46 -14.91 -9.38
C GLN A 153 16.36 -15.93 -9.11
N ASN A 154 16.38 -16.59 -7.94
CA ASN A 154 15.44 -17.66 -7.61
C ASN A 154 15.15 -17.69 -6.12
N PHE A 155 13.88 -17.57 -5.73
CA PHE A 155 13.46 -17.83 -4.35
C PHE A 155 13.42 -19.33 -4.06
N SER A 156 13.49 -19.69 -2.77
CA SER A 156 13.40 -21.08 -2.35
C SER A 156 12.06 -21.70 -2.76
N LYS A 157 12.07 -23.01 -3.07
CA LYS A 157 10.86 -23.74 -3.50
C LYS A 157 9.71 -23.62 -2.50
N ASP A 158 10.03 -23.50 -1.21
CA ASP A 158 9.05 -23.49 -0.14
C ASP A 158 8.33 -22.15 0.02
N THR A 159 8.89 -21.06 -0.53
CA THR A 159 8.37 -19.70 -0.35
C THR A 159 8.27 -18.90 -1.65
N LYS A 160 8.54 -19.54 -2.79
CA LYS A 160 8.59 -18.90 -4.12
C LYS A 160 7.28 -18.25 -4.57
N ASP A 161 6.15 -18.62 -3.99
CA ASP A 161 4.83 -18.11 -4.41
C ASP A 161 4.70 -16.61 -4.14
N PHE A 162 5.32 -16.13 -3.06
CA PHE A 162 5.30 -14.72 -2.68
C PHE A 162 6.36 -13.94 -3.48
N ASP A 163 6.15 -13.78 -4.79
CA ASP A 163 7.10 -13.15 -5.71
C ASP A 163 6.55 -11.85 -6.33
N PHE A 164 7.12 -10.72 -5.92
CA PHE A 164 6.86 -9.38 -6.48
C PHE A 164 8.13 -8.73 -7.03
N ARG A 165 9.07 -9.54 -7.52
CA ARG A 165 10.24 -9.03 -8.25
C ARG A 165 9.82 -8.24 -9.49
N GLU A 166 10.76 -7.46 -10.00
CA GLU A 166 10.57 -6.68 -11.22
C GLU A 166 10.01 -7.53 -12.37
N GLY A 167 8.93 -7.04 -12.98
CA GLY A 167 8.27 -7.67 -14.13
C GLY A 167 7.51 -8.95 -13.81
N ARG A 168 7.35 -9.32 -12.53
CA ARG A 168 6.50 -10.44 -12.12
C ARG A 168 5.04 -10.00 -12.04
N SER A 169 4.15 -10.98 -12.02
CA SER A 169 2.72 -10.74 -11.91
C SER A 169 2.06 -11.79 -11.04
N TYR A 170 1.09 -11.36 -10.24
CA TYR A 170 0.10 -12.22 -9.63
C TYR A 170 -1.17 -12.25 -10.50
N ARG A 171 -1.74 -13.44 -10.69
CA ARG A 171 -3.01 -13.63 -11.41
C ARG A 171 -4.11 -14.04 -10.43
N THR A 172 -5.28 -13.42 -10.56
CA THR A 172 -6.45 -13.65 -9.71
C THR A 172 -6.73 -15.13 -9.48
N GLY A 173 -7.11 -15.49 -8.26
CA GLY A 173 -7.41 -16.87 -7.87
C GLY A 173 -6.19 -17.78 -7.66
N THR A 174 -4.95 -17.30 -7.89
CA THR A 174 -3.74 -18.08 -7.60
C THR A 174 -3.54 -18.21 -6.10
N GLU A 175 -3.54 -19.43 -5.57
CA GLU A 175 -3.25 -19.65 -4.16
C GLU A 175 -1.73 -19.56 -3.89
N LEU A 176 -1.34 -18.70 -2.95
CA LEU A 176 0.04 -18.51 -2.52
C LEU A 176 0.28 -19.21 -1.19
N VAL A 177 1.25 -20.14 -1.13
CA VAL A 177 1.42 -21.06 0.00
C VAL A 177 2.85 -21.05 0.54
N TYR A 178 2.98 -20.96 1.87
CA TYR A 178 4.20 -21.38 2.58
C TYR A 178 4.24 -22.89 2.69
N ARG A 179 5.26 -23.53 2.09
CA ARG A 179 5.43 -24.99 2.10
C ARG A 179 6.46 -25.46 3.13
N THR A 180 6.76 -24.63 4.12
CA THR A 180 7.63 -24.97 5.25
C THR A 180 6.86 -25.79 6.30
N GLN A 181 7.56 -26.54 7.15
CA GLN A 181 6.93 -27.29 8.25
C GLN A 181 6.14 -26.38 9.21
N ASN A 182 6.68 -25.18 9.45
CA ASN A 182 6.04 -24.12 10.23
C ASN A 182 5.81 -22.91 9.31
N PRO A 183 4.64 -22.77 8.68
CA PRO A 183 4.35 -21.66 7.77
C PRO A 183 4.23 -20.34 8.54
N TYR A 184 4.73 -19.25 7.95
CA TYR A 184 4.65 -17.92 8.56
C TYR A 184 3.21 -17.40 8.67
N GLY A 185 2.36 -17.79 7.72
CA GLY A 185 0.95 -17.47 7.72
C GLY A 185 0.14 -18.44 6.85
N PRO A 186 -1.21 -18.35 6.90
CA PRO A 186 -2.09 -19.16 6.07
C PRO A 186 -1.90 -18.85 4.58
N PRO A 187 -2.41 -19.72 3.67
CA PRO A 187 -2.47 -19.41 2.25
C PRO A 187 -3.19 -18.09 1.97
N ILE A 188 -2.72 -17.36 0.95
CA ILE A 188 -3.34 -16.12 0.48
C ILE A 188 -3.80 -16.30 -0.97
N THR A 189 -5.05 -15.90 -1.23
CA THR A 189 -5.59 -15.75 -2.58
C THR A 189 -6.14 -14.34 -2.70
N LEU A 190 -5.65 -13.60 -3.69
CA LEU A 190 -6.12 -12.26 -4.04
C LEU A 190 -7.17 -12.32 -5.17
N LYS A 191 -8.13 -11.41 -5.12
CA LYS A 191 -9.21 -11.24 -6.11
C LYS A 191 -8.74 -10.48 -7.36
N GLY A 192 -7.77 -9.58 -7.21
CA GLY A 192 -7.21 -8.76 -8.28
C GLY A 192 -6.09 -9.44 -9.07
N ASN A 193 -5.70 -8.81 -10.18
CA ASN A 193 -4.45 -9.09 -10.88
C ASN A 193 -3.46 -7.98 -10.57
N TYR A 194 -2.20 -8.32 -10.33
CA TYR A 194 -1.18 -7.33 -9.99
C TYR A 194 0.08 -7.58 -10.81
N ASP A 195 0.52 -6.55 -11.53
CA ASP A 195 1.82 -6.54 -12.19
C ASP A 195 2.77 -5.69 -11.33
N PHE A 196 3.97 -6.23 -11.09
CA PHE A 196 4.93 -5.66 -10.15
C PHE A 196 6.04 -4.93 -10.91
N ALA A 197 6.09 -3.61 -10.74
CA ALA A 197 7.10 -2.74 -11.33
C ALA A 197 7.76 -1.88 -10.24
N TRP A 198 9.09 -1.78 -10.31
CA TRP A 198 9.92 -1.05 -9.37
C TRP A 198 10.53 0.19 -10.02
N ARG A 199 10.45 1.30 -9.30
CA ARG A 199 11.13 2.56 -9.61
C ARG A 199 12.33 2.73 -8.68
N ALA A 200 13.53 2.64 -9.24
CA ALA A 200 14.74 3.03 -8.52
C ALA A 200 14.86 4.56 -8.44
N VAL A 201 15.38 5.07 -7.32
CA VAL A 201 15.77 6.48 -7.15
C VAL A 201 17.26 6.57 -6.84
N GLU A 202 17.87 7.73 -7.10
CA GLU A 202 19.34 7.91 -7.03
C GLU A 202 19.94 7.66 -5.64
N THR A 203 19.15 7.75 -4.58
CA THR A 203 19.59 7.52 -3.20
C THR A 203 19.81 6.05 -2.84
N GLY A 204 19.63 5.12 -3.79
CA GLY A 204 19.77 3.68 -3.57
C GLY A 204 18.49 3.00 -3.05
N LEU A 205 17.41 3.76 -2.87
CA LEU A 205 16.08 3.22 -2.60
C LEU A 205 15.37 2.84 -3.89
N SER A 206 14.44 1.89 -3.78
CA SER A 206 13.51 1.53 -4.85
C SER A 206 12.10 1.44 -4.29
N PHE A 207 11.12 1.81 -5.12
CA PHE A 207 9.70 1.84 -4.76
C PHE A 207 8.88 0.99 -5.71
N MET A 208 7.97 0.20 -5.16
CA MET A 208 6.88 -0.45 -5.88
C MET A 208 5.58 0.18 -5.41
N PHE A 209 4.76 0.64 -6.35
CA PHE A 209 3.53 1.37 -6.07
C PHE A 209 2.38 0.79 -6.88
N ILE A 210 1.35 0.28 -6.20
CA ILE A 210 0.32 -0.56 -6.80
C ILE A 210 -1.06 0.00 -6.45
N PRO A 211 -1.90 0.37 -7.43
CA PRO A 211 -3.32 0.63 -7.18
C PRO A 211 -4.05 -0.68 -6.90
N VAL A 212 -4.98 -0.64 -5.95
CA VAL A 212 -5.83 -1.76 -5.55
C VAL A 212 -7.27 -1.29 -5.61
N GLU A 213 -8.12 -2.04 -6.32
CA GLU A 213 -9.56 -1.83 -6.32
C GLU A 213 -10.15 -2.63 -5.15
N PRO A 214 -10.62 -1.98 -4.07
CA PRO A 214 -11.25 -2.67 -2.96
C PRO A 214 -12.51 -3.40 -3.43
N CYS A 215 -12.74 -4.59 -2.89
CA CYS A 215 -13.89 -5.42 -3.22
C CYS A 215 -14.79 -5.60 -1.98
N GLU A 216 -16.09 -5.63 -2.20
CA GLU A 216 -17.09 -6.06 -1.21
C GLU A 216 -16.96 -7.55 -0.81
#